data_AF-A0A946U8X7-F1
#
_entry.id   AF-A0A946U8X7-F1
#
_cell.length_a   1.000
_cell.length_b   1.000
_cell.length_c   1.000
_cell.angle_alpha   90.00
_cell.angle_beta   90.00
_cell.angle_gamma   90.00
#
_symmetry.space_group_name_H-M   'P 1'
#
loop_
_entity.id
_entity.type
_entity.pdbx_description
1 polymer ?
#
loop_
_entity_poly.entity_id
_entity_poly.type
_entity_poly.pdbx_seq_one_letter_code
_entity_poly.pdbx_strand_id
1 'polypeptide(L)'
;MPSKRAMRTKATLVAMAVFGSLCSAAVTASDSRTYDWLTAGTVSGSHVLLIKDDGTRVSDFEFNDRGRGPRIHEIVATDEAGLPLRLEISGHSYMGAPAEETLAVADGIARWKSTLEEGSAAAGGFYSANDGTPEQLALLARALLSSDSGSLELLPAGRAAIERVSELTVPAGDGEQEITLYRIGGLDLTPNYLWLDEDRELFALTLGWMGLAPRGRGELLPRLQEIQDAAEKAWHRQLAERLTQRLPAHWILRNVDVIDVTAGRLLPDRMLFVRNGRIEKIAEDRELDLPVYGDLEPRIIDGQGLTLMPGLWDMHTHLSLESGLLHIAAGVTTVRDLGNDPDRLREVRGAFDRGEVIGPRSVAAGFIDRKSPYSAPTGRLAESLDDALAMVADYAQAGYPQIKLYSSIEPGWVRPLAEAIHGSGMRVSGHIPSFMTARQAVLDGYDEIQHINMLFLNFLAGPEDDTRTPLRFSLVAEKAGGMNLDSPAVTAFVRLLQERGTVVDPTVTIFDSMFRHRSGETDPSYAMVADHMPPSIRRSMLGGSM
;
A
#
# COMPACT_ATOMS: atom_id res chain seq x y z
N MET A 1 -20.99 64.59 -34.90
CA MET A 1 -21.03 65.11 -36.29
C MET A 1 -20.25 66.42 -36.33
N PRO A 2 -19.52 66.80 -37.41
CA PRO A 2 -19.42 66.19 -38.75
C PRO A 2 -17.99 65.64 -39.04
N SER A 3 -17.82 64.49 -39.68
CA SER A 3 -17.86 64.21 -41.13
C SER A 3 -16.77 64.94 -41.95
N LYS A 4 -15.89 64.18 -42.62
CA LYS A 4 -15.87 64.10 -44.10
C LYS A 4 -14.86 63.05 -44.62
N ARG A 5 -15.39 62.19 -45.51
CA ARG A 5 -14.69 61.29 -46.44
C ARG A 5 -13.94 62.05 -47.52
N ALA A 6 -12.90 61.43 -48.08
CA ALA A 6 -12.53 61.32 -49.51
C ALA A 6 -11.11 60.70 -49.57
N MET A 7 -10.62 59.92 -50.55
CA MET A 7 -11.13 59.33 -51.78
C MET A 7 -10.14 58.20 -52.17
N ARG A 8 -10.59 57.32 -53.07
CA ARG A 8 -9.90 56.13 -53.60
C ARG A 8 -8.67 56.45 -54.46
N THR A 9 -7.70 55.52 -54.48
CA THR A 9 -6.88 55.24 -55.68
C THR A 9 -6.62 53.73 -55.80
N LYS A 10 -6.70 53.22 -57.03
CA LYS A 10 -6.66 51.81 -57.47
C LYS A 10 -5.23 51.31 -57.72
N ALA A 11 -5.16 49.97 -57.90
CA ALA A 11 -4.16 49.16 -58.62
C ALA A 11 -3.08 48.55 -57.70
N THR A 12 -2.67 47.29 -57.83
CA THR A 12 -2.61 46.39 -58.99
C THR A 12 -2.58 44.94 -58.50
N LEU A 13 -3.31 44.04 -59.19
CA LEU A 13 -3.16 42.59 -59.05
C LEU A 13 -2.06 42.14 -60.03
N VAL A 14 -0.98 41.55 -59.54
CA VAL A 14 -0.08 40.70 -60.34
C VAL A 14 0.12 39.41 -59.57
N ALA A 15 -0.50 38.35 -60.09
CA ALA A 15 -0.25 36.99 -59.69
C ALA A 15 1.09 36.54 -60.28
N MET A 16 2.00 36.08 -59.44
CA MET A 16 3.19 35.34 -59.86
C MET A 16 3.08 33.94 -59.28
N ALA A 17 2.73 32.98 -60.15
CA ALA A 17 2.76 31.56 -59.86
C ALA A 17 4.23 31.11 -59.79
N VAL A 18 4.66 30.62 -58.63
CA VAL A 18 5.91 29.87 -58.48
C VAL A 18 5.53 28.40 -58.36
N PHE A 19 5.87 27.64 -59.40
CA PHE A 19 5.93 26.19 -59.38
C PHE A 19 7.06 25.78 -58.41
N GLY A 20 6.70 25.31 -57.23
CA GLY A 20 7.59 24.70 -56.25
C GLY A 20 7.26 23.22 -56.12
N SER A 21 8.20 22.38 -56.54
CA SER A 21 8.13 20.92 -56.56
C SER A 21 7.68 20.32 -55.22
N LEU A 22 6.87 19.27 -55.30
CA LEU A 22 6.52 18.37 -54.22
C LEU A 22 7.78 17.84 -53.52
N CYS A 23 7.83 18.04 -52.20
CA CYS A 23 8.21 17.02 -51.24
C CYS A 23 7.27 17.20 -50.04
N SER A 24 5.99 16.82 -50.21
CA SER A 24 5.16 16.48 -49.08
C SER A 24 5.73 15.19 -48.50
N ALA A 25 6.60 15.29 -47.50
CA ALA A 25 6.75 14.21 -46.55
C ALA A 25 5.33 13.93 -46.05
N ALA A 26 4.81 12.74 -46.38
CA ALA A 26 3.58 12.25 -45.80
C ALA A 26 3.79 12.32 -44.28
N VAL A 27 3.02 13.15 -43.59
CA VAL A 27 2.80 12.99 -42.16
C VAL A 27 1.99 11.70 -42.05
N THR A 28 2.70 10.59 -41.85
CA THR A 28 2.10 9.27 -41.63
C THR A 28 1.54 9.23 -40.22
N ALA A 29 0.36 8.63 -40.07
CA ALA A 29 -0.45 8.70 -38.86
C ALA A 29 0.15 7.81 -37.76
N SER A 30 0.68 8.43 -36.70
CA SER A 30 1.00 7.78 -35.44
C SER A 30 -0.28 7.42 -34.68
N ASP A 31 -0.40 6.20 -34.15
CA ASP A 31 -1.52 5.86 -33.26
C ASP A 31 -1.33 6.59 -31.93
N SER A 32 -2.35 7.35 -31.53
CA SER A 32 -2.31 8.13 -30.31
C SER A 32 -3.51 7.80 -29.46
N ARG A 33 -3.22 7.33 -28.25
CA ARG A 33 -4.20 6.97 -27.25
C ARG A 33 -4.14 7.97 -26.11
N THR A 34 -5.30 8.38 -25.62
CA THR A 34 -5.35 9.27 -24.46
C THR A 34 -6.33 8.79 -23.43
N TYR A 35 -5.89 8.86 -22.19
CA TYR A 35 -6.59 8.41 -21.01
C TYR A 35 -6.74 9.55 -20.03
N ASP A 36 -7.86 9.55 -19.30
CA ASP A 36 -8.06 10.42 -18.16
C ASP A 36 -7.64 9.66 -16.90
N TRP A 37 -6.90 10.34 -16.02
CA TRP A 37 -6.64 9.86 -14.67
C TRP A 37 -7.67 10.44 -13.71
N LEU A 38 -8.37 9.58 -13.00
CA LEU A 38 -9.45 9.95 -12.07
C LEU A 38 -8.99 9.75 -10.63
N THR A 39 -9.28 10.73 -9.78
CA THR A 39 -9.12 10.67 -8.32
C THR A 39 -10.47 11.00 -7.69
N ALA A 40 -11.01 10.10 -6.87
CA ALA A 40 -12.35 10.17 -6.31
C ALA A 40 -13.43 10.49 -7.37
N GLY A 41 -13.32 9.86 -8.55
CA GLY A 41 -14.24 10.04 -9.67
C GLY A 41 -14.09 11.36 -10.45
N THR A 42 -13.13 12.20 -10.09
CA THR A 42 -12.86 13.48 -10.79
C THR A 42 -11.57 13.37 -11.60
N VAL A 43 -11.58 13.86 -12.84
CA VAL A 43 -10.36 13.95 -13.66
C VAL A 43 -9.35 14.87 -12.98
N SER A 44 -8.16 14.34 -12.73
CA SER A 44 -7.07 15.00 -11.99
C SER A 44 -5.72 14.87 -12.69
N GLY A 45 -5.69 14.23 -13.86
CA GLY A 45 -4.50 14.00 -14.65
C GLY A 45 -4.80 13.31 -15.97
N SER A 46 -3.75 12.88 -16.65
CA SER A 46 -3.85 12.19 -17.93
C SER A 46 -2.67 11.29 -18.20
N HIS A 47 -2.89 10.30 -19.06
CA HIS A 47 -1.84 9.52 -19.72
C HIS A 47 -2.03 9.64 -21.23
N VAL A 48 -0.99 10.04 -21.95
CA VAL A 48 -0.97 10.11 -23.41
C VAL A 48 0.07 9.12 -23.91
N LEU A 49 -0.37 8.19 -24.75
CA LEU A 49 0.50 7.21 -25.41
C LEU A 49 0.54 7.51 -26.90
N LEU A 50 1.75 7.55 -27.45
CA LEU A 50 2.03 7.66 -28.87
C LEU A 50 2.81 6.43 -29.32
N ILE A 51 2.27 5.69 -30.28
CA ILE A 51 2.94 4.54 -30.90
C ILE A 51 3.46 4.99 -32.27
N LYS A 52 4.77 4.95 -32.45
CA LYS A 52 5.44 5.31 -33.71
C LYS A 52 5.42 4.13 -34.69
N ASP A 53 5.64 4.45 -35.96
CA ASP A 53 5.68 3.47 -37.06
C ASP A 53 6.75 2.38 -36.87
N ASP A 54 7.84 2.68 -36.15
CA ASP A 54 8.91 1.73 -35.82
C ASP A 54 8.62 0.89 -34.55
N GLY A 55 7.40 1.01 -33.99
CA GLY A 55 6.98 0.34 -32.76
C GLY A 55 7.45 1.02 -31.48
N THR A 56 8.27 2.09 -31.57
CA THR A 56 8.67 2.87 -30.39
C THR A 56 7.45 3.52 -29.76
N ARG A 57 7.36 3.42 -28.44
CA ARG A 57 6.28 4.03 -27.66
C ARG A 57 6.80 5.24 -26.90
N VAL A 58 6.02 6.31 -26.91
CA VAL A 58 6.28 7.53 -26.16
C VAL A 58 5.07 7.80 -25.28
N SER A 59 5.31 7.96 -23.99
CA SER A 59 4.28 8.01 -22.97
C SER A 59 4.48 9.22 -22.07
N ASP A 60 3.47 10.06 -21.94
CA ASP A 60 3.43 11.20 -21.03
C ASP A 60 2.36 10.97 -19.97
N PHE A 61 2.74 10.91 -18.70
CA PHE A 61 1.84 10.63 -17.59
C PHE A 61 1.98 11.66 -16.47
N GLU A 62 0.85 12.27 -16.08
CA GLU A 62 0.81 13.18 -14.93
C GLU A 62 -0.54 13.16 -14.23
N PHE A 63 -0.54 13.39 -12.91
CA PHE A 63 -1.76 13.71 -12.16
C PHE A 63 -1.46 14.52 -10.89
N ASN A 64 -2.50 15.08 -10.27
CA ASN A 64 -2.40 15.81 -9.00
C ASN A 64 -3.30 15.21 -7.91
N ASP A 65 -2.71 14.69 -6.84
CA ASP A 65 -3.35 14.39 -5.55
C ASP A 65 -2.88 15.41 -4.50
N ARG A 66 -3.69 16.46 -4.29
CA ARG A 66 -3.49 17.46 -3.22
C ARG A 66 -2.06 18.04 -3.19
N GLY A 67 -1.52 18.37 -4.37
CA GLY A 67 -0.17 18.94 -4.51
C GLY A 67 0.96 17.91 -4.63
N ARG A 68 0.64 16.62 -4.71
CA ARG A 68 1.56 15.51 -5.02
C ARG A 68 1.16 14.88 -6.34
N GLY A 69 2.05 14.10 -6.94
CA GLY A 69 1.77 13.33 -8.15
C GLY A 69 2.92 13.36 -9.14
N PRO A 70 3.04 12.30 -9.96
CA PRO A 70 4.12 12.17 -10.91
C PRO A 70 3.91 13.10 -12.10
N ARG A 71 5.01 13.40 -12.78
CA ARG A 71 5.03 13.93 -14.14
C ARG A 71 6.17 13.26 -14.87
N ILE A 72 5.86 12.21 -15.61
CA ILE A 72 6.84 11.30 -16.22
C ILE A 72 6.67 11.31 -17.73
N HIS A 73 7.80 11.44 -18.42
CA HIS A 73 7.94 11.20 -19.85
C HIS A 73 8.79 9.95 -20.04
N GLU A 74 8.27 9.01 -20.84
CA GLU A 74 8.89 7.71 -21.08
C GLU A 74 8.97 7.41 -22.58
N ILE A 75 10.13 6.95 -23.04
CA ILE A 75 10.35 6.44 -24.38
C ILE A 75 10.85 5.01 -24.27
N VAL A 76 10.19 4.08 -24.93
CA VAL A 76 10.54 2.66 -24.88
C VAL A 76 10.48 2.03 -26.27
N ALA A 77 11.54 1.29 -26.60
CA ALA A 77 11.63 0.44 -27.77
C ALA A 77 11.80 -1.01 -27.32
N THR A 78 11.11 -1.92 -27.98
CA THR A 78 11.10 -3.36 -27.66
C THR A 78 11.62 -4.20 -28.81
N ASP A 79 12.03 -5.43 -28.52
CA ASP A 79 12.27 -6.44 -29.55
C ASP A 79 10.95 -7.09 -30.03
N GLU A 80 11.05 -8.05 -30.95
CA GLU A 80 9.88 -8.77 -31.48
C GLU A 80 9.13 -9.58 -30.41
N ALA A 81 9.78 -9.93 -29.30
CA ALA A 81 9.15 -10.61 -28.16
C ALA A 81 8.49 -9.63 -27.18
N GLY A 82 8.61 -8.32 -27.41
CA GLY A 82 8.09 -7.27 -26.53
C GLY A 82 9.01 -6.96 -25.33
N LEU A 83 10.25 -7.45 -25.31
CA LEU A 83 11.20 -7.15 -24.25
C LEU A 83 11.84 -5.76 -24.47
N PRO A 84 11.99 -4.93 -23.43
CA PRO A 84 12.65 -3.62 -23.56
C PRO A 84 14.10 -3.71 -24.04
N LEU A 85 14.41 -3.06 -25.17
CA LEU A 85 15.76 -2.91 -25.71
C LEU A 85 16.38 -1.56 -25.34
N ARG A 86 15.54 -0.51 -25.34
CA ARG A 86 15.91 0.83 -24.92
C ARG A 86 14.77 1.41 -24.11
N LEU A 87 15.11 2.05 -23.00
CA LEU A 87 14.18 2.80 -22.15
C LEU A 87 14.83 4.13 -21.79
N GLU A 88 14.06 5.20 -21.83
CA GLU A 88 14.42 6.51 -21.31
C GLU A 88 13.22 7.08 -20.55
N ILE A 89 13.41 7.35 -19.26
CA ILE A 89 12.44 7.95 -18.36
C ILE A 89 13.03 9.28 -17.87
N SER A 90 12.19 10.30 -17.83
CA SER A 90 12.53 11.61 -17.29
C SER A 90 11.33 12.27 -16.61
N GLY A 91 11.57 13.11 -15.61
CA GLY A 91 10.55 13.90 -14.96
C GLY A 91 10.64 13.88 -13.44
N HIS A 92 9.50 13.77 -12.77
CA HIS A 92 9.41 13.73 -11.32
C HIS A 92 8.47 12.63 -10.84
N SER A 93 8.91 11.91 -9.80
CA SER A 93 8.12 10.89 -9.10
C SER A 93 6.95 11.50 -8.32
N TYR A 94 6.11 10.64 -7.74
CA TYR A 94 4.93 11.04 -6.96
C TYR A 94 5.22 12.08 -5.87
N MET A 95 6.36 11.96 -5.17
CA MET A 95 6.76 12.87 -4.09
C MET A 95 7.59 14.07 -4.58
N GLY A 96 7.78 14.22 -5.90
CA GLY A 96 8.48 15.35 -6.53
C GLY A 96 9.98 15.16 -6.71
N ALA A 97 10.56 14.04 -6.28
CA ALA A 97 11.97 13.75 -6.52
C ALA A 97 12.23 13.56 -8.03
N PRO A 98 13.39 13.99 -8.58
CA PRO A 98 13.75 13.74 -9.96
C PRO A 98 13.69 12.25 -10.29
N ALA A 99 13.04 11.91 -11.40
CA ALA A 99 12.98 10.58 -11.97
C ALA A 99 13.76 10.60 -13.29
N GLU A 100 14.91 9.95 -13.32
CA GLU A 100 15.71 9.73 -14.52
C GLU A 100 16.11 8.26 -14.54
N GLU A 101 15.78 7.54 -15.61
CA GLU A 101 16.13 6.13 -15.73
C GLU A 101 16.36 5.75 -17.19
N THR A 102 17.36 4.90 -17.42
CA THR A 102 17.75 4.44 -18.75
C THR A 102 17.99 2.95 -18.74
N LEU A 103 17.65 2.31 -19.86
CA LEU A 103 18.04 0.94 -20.20
C LEU A 103 18.64 0.94 -21.61
N ALA A 104 19.72 0.20 -21.79
CA ALA A 104 20.24 -0.15 -23.11
C ALA A 104 20.64 -1.63 -23.14
N VAL A 105 20.13 -2.35 -24.13
CA VAL A 105 20.52 -3.74 -24.43
C VAL A 105 21.42 -3.74 -25.66
N ALA A 106 22.67 -4.17 -25.46
CA ALA A 106 23.66 -4.31 -26.53
C ALA A 106 24.56 -5.51 -26.26
N ASP A 107 24.94 -6.23 -27.32
CA ASP A 107 25.84 -7.39 -27.25
C ASP A 107 25.38 -8.47 -26.25
N GLY A 108 24.07 -8.68 -26.13
CA GLY A 108 23.48 -9.66 -25.20
C GLY A 108 23.52 -9.24 -23.73
N ILE A 109 23.84 -7.97 -23.44
CA ILE A 109 23.92 -7.43 -22.07
C ILE A 109 22.93 -6.26 -21.94
N ALA A 110 22.06 -6.34 -20.93
CA ALA A 110 21.23 -5.23 -20.49
C ALA A 110 22.02 -4.38 -19.47
N ARG A 111 22.07 -3.07 -19.68
CA ARG A 111 22.65 -2.10 -18.75
C ARG A 111 21.63 -1.04 -18.42
N TRP A 112 21.50 -0.71 -17.14
CA TRP A 112 20.58 0.32 -16.70
C TRP A 112 21.21 1.27 -15.70
N LYS A 113 20.62 2.46 -15.62
CA LYS A 113 20.99 3.49 -14.67
C LYS A 113 19.77 4.35 -14.37
N SER A 114 19.51 4.56 -13.09
CA SER A 114 18.50 5.47 -12.56
C SER A 114 19.11 6.46 -11.58
N THR A 115 18.28 7.36 -11.03
CA THR A 115 18.66 8.21 -9.89
C THR A 115 18.96 7.42 -8.60
N LEU A 116 18.46 6.18 -8.50
CA LEU A 116 18.59 5.34 -7.31
C LEU A 116 19.68 4.27 -7.43
N GLU A 117 19.95 3.76 -8.63
CA GLU A 117 20.86 2.64 -8.83
C GLU A 117 21.40 2.54 -10.26
N GLU A 118 22.47 1.78 -10.45
CA GLU A 118 22.95 1.34 -11.75
C GLU A 118 23.31 -0.15 -11.73
N GLY A 119 23.21 -0.82 -12.87
CA GLY A 119 23.50 -2.24 -12.94
C GLY A 119 23.55 -2.80 -14.35
N SER A 120 23.91 -4.09 -14.43
CA SER A 120 23.91 -4.84 -15.67
C SER A 120 23.64 -6.31 -15.44
N ALA A 121 23.01 -6.96 -16.41
CA ALA A 121 22.74 -8.39 -16.42
C ALA A 121 22.78 -8.92 -17.86
N ALA A 122 22.76 -10.25 -18.01
CA ALA A 122 22.48 -10.86 -19.31
C ALA A 122 21.10 -10.38 -19.82
N ALA A 123 20.99 -10.11 -21.11
CA ALA A 123 19.72 -9.78 -21.74
C ALA A 123 18.75 -10.98 -21.75
N GLY A 124 17.50 -10.73 -22.13
CA GLY A 124 16.46 -11.77 -22.26
C GLY A 124 15.44 -11.81 -21.13
N GLY A 125 15.55 -10.93 -20.13
CA GLY A 125 14.48 -10.67 -19.16
C GLY A 125 13.77 -9.35 -19.44
N PHE A 126 12.54 -9.21 -18.93
CA PHE A 126 11.80 -7.95 -19.02
C PHE A 126 12.33 -6.95 -17.98
N TYR A 127 12.75 -5.77 -18.42
CA TYR A 127 13.24 -4.74 -17.51
C TYR A 127 12.09 -4.00 -16.82
N SER A 128 11.99 -4.14 -15.49
CA SER A 128 10.97 -3.49 -14.67
C SER A 128 11.50 -2.17 -14.11
N ALA A 129 11.16 -1.04 -14.71
CA ALA A 129 11.62 0.30 -14.30
C ALA A 129 11.25 0.68 -12.83
N ASN A 130 12.00 1.60 -12.23
CA ASN A 130 11.69 2.23 -10.94
C ASN A 130 10.54 3.24 -11.07
N ASP A 131 10.64 4.13 -12.06
CA ASP A 131 9.67 5.21 -12.28
C ASP A 131 9.03 5.05 -13.67
N GLY A 132 8.04 4.17 -13.79
CA GLY A 132 7.34 3.91 -15.05
C GLY A 132 6.06 4.74 -15.24
N THR A 133 5.59 4.83 -16.49
CA THR A 133 4.20 5.22 -16.77
C THR A 133 3.28 3.98 -16.71
N PRO A 134 1.94 4.14 -16.71
CA PRO A 134 1.01 3.01 -16.82
C PRO A 134 1.29 2.06 -17.98
N GLU A 135 1.98 2.53 -19.02
CA GLU A 135 2.38 1.76 -20.18
C GLU A 135 3.31 0.58 -19.85
N GLN A 136 4.13 0.67 -18.80
CA GLN A 136 5.04 -0.40 -18.39
C GLN A 136 4.29 -1.71 -18.06
N LEU A 137 3.14 -1.61 -17.39
CA LEU A 137 2.34 -2.78 -17.04
C LEU A 137 1.73 -3.43 -18.29
N ALA A 138 1.30 -2.61 -19.26
CA ALA A 138 0.77 -3.09 -20.53
C ALA A 138 1.86 -3.73 -21.41
N LEU A 139 3.07 -3.15 -21.43
CA LEU A 139 4.24 -3.74 -22.09
C LEU A 139 4.59 -5.10 -21.53
N LEU A 140 4.67 -5.20 -20.20
CA LEU A 140 4.92 -6.47 -19.53
C LEU A 140 3.82 -7.48 -19.84
N ALA A 141 2.54 -7.08 -19.79
CA ALA A 141 1.43 -7.95 -20.10
C ALA A 141 1.53 -8.52 -21.53
N ARG A 142 1.83 -7.68 -22.53
CA ARG A 142 2.03 -8.11 -23.91
C ARG A 142 3.21 -9.06 -24.04
N ALA A 143 4.35 -8.76 -23.42
CA ALA A 143 5.52 -9.65 -23.44
C ALA A 143 5.21 -11.01 -22.80
N LEU A 144 4.52 -11.03 -21.65
CA LEU A 144 4.09 -12.26 -21.00
C LEU A 144 3.12 -13.07 -21.87
N LEU A 145 2.14 -12.42 -22.51
CA LEU A 145 1.18 -13.06 -23.42
C LEU A 145 1.79 -13.55 -24.74
N SER A 146 2.96 -13.03 -25.11
CA SER A 146 3.74 -13.51 -26.25
C SER A 146 4.69 -14.65 -25.87
N SER A 147 4.92 -14.89 -24.58
CA SER A 147 5.73 -16.01 -24.10
C SER A 147 4.93 -17.32 -24.08
N ASP A 148 5.54 -18.43 -24.50
CA ASP A 148 4.88 -19.74 -24.56
C ASP A 148 4.33 -20.21 -23.21
N SER A 149 4.98 -19.82 -22.11
CA SER A 149 4.60 -20.23 -20.75
C SER A 149 3.76 -19.20 -20.00
N GLY A 150 3.48 -18.03 -20.59
CA GLY A 150 2.83 -16.92 -19.87
C GLY A 150 3.68 -16.35 -18.74
N SER A 151 5.01 -16.52 -18.78
CA SER A 151 5.92 -16.11 -17.70
C SER A 151 7.30 -15.71 -18.22
N LEU A 152 7.92 -14.72 -17.60
CA LEU A 152 9.22 -14.18 -17.99
C LEU A 152 10.09 -13.89 -16.78
N GLU A 153 11.40 -14.09 -16.93
CA GLU A 153 12.37 -13.54 -15.99
C GLU A 153 12.36 -12.01 -16.09
N LEU A 154 12.55 -11.34 -14.96
CA LEU A 154 12.58 -9.91 -14.83
C LEU A 154 14.02 -9.44 -14.62
N LEU A 155 14.32 -8.22 -15.06
CA LEU A 155 15.54 -7.50 -14.74
C LEU A 155 15.19 -6.36 -13.77
N PRO A 156 15.97 -6.17 -12.69
CA PRO A 156 17.28 -6.79 -12.41
C PRO A 156 17.25 -8.22 -11.84
N ALA A 157 16.11 -8.68 -11.34
CA ALA A 157 15.91 -10.03 -10.81
C ALA A 157 14.43 -10.39 -10.87
N GLY A 158 14.07 -11.63 -10.49
CA GLY A 158 12.69 -12.08 -10.27
C GLY A 158 12.02 -12.64 -11.51
N ARG A 159 10.74 -13.00 -11.38
CA ARG A 159 9.95 -13.61 -12.44
C ARG A 159 8.51 -13.14 -12.35
N ALA A 160 7.92 -12.78 -13.48
CA ALA A 160 6.50 -12.47 -13.59
C ALA A 160 5.74 -13.57 -14.32
N ALA A 161 4.45 -13.70 -14.02
CA ALA A 161 3.53 -14.58 -14.74
C ALA A 161 2.16 -13.91 -14.91
N ILE A 162 1.50 -14.14 -16.04
CA ILE A 162 0.19 -13.58 -16.35
C ILE A 162 -0.90 -14.66 -16.41
N GLU A 163 -2.10 -14.28 -16.01
CA GLU A 163 -3.30 -15.11 -16.14
C GLU A 163 -4.48 -14.27 -16.63
N ARG A 164 -5.28 -14.82 -17.54
CA ARG A 164 -6.57 -14.27 -17.97
C ARG A 164 -7.61 -14.54 -16.89
N VAL A 165 -8.32 -13.52 -16.44
CA VAL A 165 -9.20 -13.58 -15.26
C VAL A 165 -10.67 -13.49 -15.64
N SER A 166 -11.04 -12.48 -16.41
CA SER A 166 -12.43 -12.19 -16.79
C SER A 166 -12.49 -11.41 -18.08
N GLU A 167 -13.64 -11.43 -18.73
CA GLU A 167 -13.97 -10.64 -19.92
C GLU A 167 -15.19 -9.75 -19.64
N LEU A 168 -15.26 -8.63 -20.35
CA LEU A 168 -16.42 -7.76 -20.36
C LEU A 168 -16.56 -7.14 -21.76
N THR A 169 -17.79 -7.09 -22.26
CA THR A 169 -18.12 -6.30 -23.45
C THR A 169 -18.58 -4.91 -23.01
N VAL A 170 -17.98 -3.86 -23.57
CA VAL A 170 -18.30 -2.45 -23.26
C VAL A 170 -18.69 -1.70 -24.54
N PRO A 171 -19.50 -0.63 -24.45
CA PRO A 171 -19.80 0.20 -25.62
C PRO A 171 -18.54 0.83 -26.23
N ALA A 172 -18.48 0.96 -27.56
CA ALA A 172 -17.38 1.61 -28.28
C ALA A 172 -17.92 2.35 -29.51
N GLY A 173 -18.12 3.66 -29.39
CA GLY A 173 -18.78 4.46 -30.44
C GLY A 173 -20.19 3.95 -30.73
N ASP A 174 -20.45 3.59 -31.97
CA ASP A 174 -21.73 2.99 -32.41
C ASP A 174 -21.78 1.45 -32.24
N GLY A 175 -20.72 0.84 -31.68
CA GLY A 175 -20.58 -0.61 -31.52
C GLY A 175 -20.22 -1.04 -30.09
N GLU A 176 -19.66 -2.23 -29.99
CA GLU A 176 -19.18 -2.85 -28.75
C GLU A 176 -17.71 -3.25 -28.91
N GLN A 177 -16.99 -3.33 -27.81
CA GLN A 177 -15.58 -3.73 -27.72
C GLN A 177 -15.43 -4.73 -26.58
N GLU A 178 -14.73 -5.85 -26.81
CA GLU A 178 -14.34 -6.75 -25.72
C GLU A 178 -13.11 -6.22 -24.99
N ILE A 179 -13.14 -6.30 -23.65
CA ILE A 179 -11.99 -6.03 -22.79
C ILE A 179 -11.78 -7.20 -21.86
N THR A 180 -10.52 -7.47 -21.52
CA THR A 180 -10.11 -8.60 -20.70
C THR A 180 -9.34 -8.13 -19.48
N LEU A 181 -9.75 -8.60 -18.31
CA LEU A 181 -9.00 -8.46 -17.06
C LEU A 181 -7.90 -9.52 -17.02
N TYR A 182 -6.67 -9.06 -16.81
CA TYR A 182 -5.52 -9.90 -16.57
C TYR A 182 -4.96 -9.68 -15.16
N ARG A 183 -4.38 -10.75 -14.61
CA ARG A 183 -3.66 -10.76 -13.34
C ARG A 183 -2.20 -11.07 -13.59
N ILE A 184 -1.29 -10.24 -13.07
CA ILE A 184 0.16 -10.43 -13.14
C ILE A 184 0.71 -10.66 -11.73
N GLY A 185 1.31 -11.83 -11.50
CA GLY A 185 2.03 -12.14 -10.26
C GLY A 185 3.54 -11.88 -10.39
N GLY A 186 4.22 -11.68 -9.27
CA GLY A 186 5.69 -11.56 -9.19
C GLY A 186 6.24 -10.13 -9.16
N LEU A 187 5.37 -9.12 -9.33
CA LEU A 187 5.72 -7.69 -9.23
C LEU A 187 5.49 -7.08 -7.85
N ASP A 188 4.81 -7.76 -6.95
CA ASP A 188 4.55 -7.28 -5.59
C ASP A 188 4.27 -8.51 -4.68
N LEU A 189 3.95 -8.27 -3.40
CA LEU A 189 3.51 -9.30 -2.46
C LEU A 189 2.13 -9.86 -2.84
N THR A 190 1.35 -9.09 -3.61
CA THR A 190 0.09 -9.51 -4.22
C THR A 190 0.10 -9.29 -5.73
N PRO A 191 -0.77 -9.98 -6.49
CA PRO A 191 -0.88 -9.79 -7.92
C PRO A 191 -1.35 -8.38 -8.30
N ASN A 192 -0.84 -7.86 -9.40
CA ASN A 192 -1.31 -6.65 -10.04
C ASN A 192 -2.39 -6.99 -11.08
N TYR A 193 -3.30 -6.08 -11.36
CA TYR A 193 -4.39 -6.27 -12.32
C TYR A 193 -4.43 -5.14 -13.35
N LEU A 194 -4.82 -5.47 -14.57
CA LEU A 194 -5.04 -4.51 -15.64
C LEU A 194 -6.10 -5.01 -16.62
N TRP A 195 -6.82 -4.06 -17.22
CA TRP A 195 -7.74 -4.33 -18.32
C TRP A 195 -7.07 -4.02 -19.65
N LEU A 196 -7.05 -5.00 -20.55
CA LEU A 196 -6.56 -4.85 -21.92
C LEU A 196 -7.72 -4.94 -22.91
N ASP A 197 -7.61 -4.23 -24.02
CA ASP A 197 -8.51 -4.40 -25.17
C ASP A 197 -8.11 -5.59 -26.07
N GLU A 198 -8.85 -5.78 -27.15
CA GLU A 198 -8.64 -6.82 -28.17
C GLU A 198 -7.24 -6.76 -28.83
N ASP A 199 -6.66 -5.56 -28.92
CA ASP A 199 -5.31 -5.32 -29.45
C ASP A 199 -4.23 -5.51 -28.38
N ARG A 200 -4.61 -5.93 -27.15
CA ARG A 200 -3.74 -6.03 -25.96
C ARG A 200 -3.15 -4.69 -25.54
N GLU A 201 -3.81 -3.60 -25.87
CA GLU A 201 -3.47 -2.26 -25.40
C GLU A 201 -4.16 -1.98 -24.07
N LEU A 202 -3.55 -1.09 -23.28
CA LEU A 202 -4.14 -0.71 -21.99
C LEU A 202 -5.53 -0.12 -22.22
N PHE A 203 -6.54 -0.72 -21.61
CA PHE A 203 -7.88 -0.15 -21.59
C PHE A 203 -8.08 0.63 -20.30
N ALA A 204 -7.89 -0.01 -19.15
CA ALA A 204 -8.11 0.63 -17.86
C ALA A 204 -7.24 0.07 -16.73
N LEU A 205 -6.99 0.91 -15.73
CA LEU A 205 -6.47 0.53 -14.42
C LEU A 205 -7.47 0.96 -13.35
N THR A 206 -7.83 0.03 -12.46
CA THR A 206 -8.73 0.30 -11.33
C THR A 206 -7.94 0.16 -10.04
N LEU A 207 -7.79 1.28 -9.33
CA LEU A 207 -6.90 1.44 -8.16
C LEU A 207 -7.71 2.00 -6.97
N GLY A 208 -8.90 1.43 -6.76
CA GLY A 208 -9.85 1.84 -5.73
C GLY A 208 -10.41 3.24 -5.98
N TRP A 209 -10.02 4.21 -5.18
CA TRP A 209 -10.44 5.61 -5.33
C TRP A 209 -9.75 6.34 -6.49
N MET A 210 -8.73 5.74 -7.09
CA MET A 210 -8.04 6.23 -8.28
C MET A 210 -8.24 5.27 -9.46
N GLY A 211 -8.02 5.76 -10.68
CA GLY A 211 -8.02 4.90 -11.85
C GLY A 211 -7.66 5.62 -13.13
N LEU A 212 -7.42 4.82 -14.17
CA LEU A 212 -7.11 5.26 -15.53
C LEU A 212 -8.13 4.64 -16.48
N ALA A 213 -8.74 5.45 -17.33
CA ALA A 213 -9.66 4.97 -18.37
C ALA A 213 -9.45 5.79 -19.66
N PRO A 214 -9.87 5.29 -20.84
CA PRO A 214 -9.79 6.06 -22.07
C PRO A 214 -10.53 7.39 -21.89
N ARG A 215 -10.07 8.44 -22.56
CA ARG A 215 -10.62 9.79 -22.36
C ARG A 215 -12.14 9.81 -22.49
N GLY A 216 -12.81 10.36 -21.49
CA GLY A 216 -14.26 10.45 -21.41
C GLY A 216 -14.98 9.13 -21.08
N ARG A 217 -14.26 8.08 -20.66
CA ARG A 217 -14.80 6.75 -20.31
C ARG A 217 -14.65 6.39 -18.82
N GLY A 218 -14.42 7.40 -17.97
CA GLY A 218 -14.23 7.22 -16.53
C GLY A 218 -15.45 6.62 -15.81
N GLU A 219 -16.65 6.71 -16.40
CA GLU A 219 -17.89 6.11 -15.89
C GLU A 219 -17.84 4.58 -15.82
N LEU A 220 -16.93 3.94 -16.56
CA LEU A 220 -16.77 2.50 -16.53
C LEU A 220 -15.99 2.00 -15.30
N LEU A 221 -15.12 2.83 -14.71
CA LEU A 221 -14.20 2.41 -13.66
C LEU A 221 -14.88 1.72 -12.47
N PRO A 222 -16.03 2.20 -11.93
CA PRO A 222 -16.71 1.51 -10.84
C PRO A 222 -17.09 0.06 -11.21
N ARG A 223 -17.61 -0.15 -12.42
CA ARG A 223 -18.02 -1.49 -12.88
C ARG A 223 -16.81 -2.40 -13.09
N LEU A 224 -15.72 -1.86 -13.62
CA LEU A 224 -14.46 -2.61 -13.80
C LEU A 224 -13.86 -2.99 -12.44
N GLN A 225 -13.87 -2.06 -11.47
CA GLN A 225 -13.38 -2.30 -10.12
C GLN A 225 -14.21 -3.39 -9.43
N GLU A 226 -15.55 -3.39 -9.56
CA GLU A 226 -16.40 -4.46 -9.01
C GLU A 226 -16.00 -5.86 -9.50
N ILE A 227 -15.67 -5.98 -10.80
CA ILE A 227 -15.26 -7.26 -11.38
C ILE A 227 -13.86 -7.64 -10.89
N GLN A 228 -12.93 -6.68 -10.80
CA GLN A 228 -11.60 -6.90 -10.25
C GLN A 228 -11.65 -7.32 -8.78
N ASP A 229 -12.41 -6.62 -7.94
CA ASP A 229 -12.61 -6.93 -6.52
C ASP A 229 -13.15 -8.36 -6.33
N ALA A 230 -14.09 -8.78 -7.19
CA ALA A 230 -14.62 -10.12 -7.17
C ALA A 230 -13.55 -11.17 -7.52
N ALA A 231 -12.69 -10.88 -8.51
CA ALA A 231 -11.58 -11.74 -8.89
C ALA A 231 -10.50 -11.83 -7.80
N GLU A 232 -10.14 -10.71 -7.17
CA GLU A 232 -9.22 -10.66 -6.04
C GLU A 232 -9.74 -11.50 -4.86
N LYS A 233 -11.01 -11.33 -4.50
CA LYS A 233 -11.66 -12.14 -3.45
C LYS A 233 -11.65 -13.63 -3.80
N ALA A 234 -11.91 -13.99 -5.07
CA ALA A 234 -11.86 -15.38 -5.52
C ALA A 234 -10.45 -15.96 -5.43
N TRP A 235 -9.43 -15.19 -5.84
CA TRP A 235 -8.03 -15.60 -5.73
C TRP A 235 -7.63 -15.88 -4.27
N HIS A 236 -7.98 -14.99 -3.35
CA HIS A 236 -7.73 -15.18 -1.92
C HIS A 236 -8.39 -16.44 -1.35
N ARG A 237 -9.62 -16.75 -1.78
CA ARG A 237 -10.30 -18.00 -1.40
C ARG A 237 -9.60 -19.24 -1.94
N GLN A 238 -9.18 -19.21 -3.20
CA GLN A 238 -8.41 -20.31 -3.81
C GLN A 238 -7.07 -20.52 -3.08
N LEU A 239 -6.40 -19.45 -2.68
CA LEU A 239 -5.21 -19.55 -1.82
C LEU A 239 -5.52 -20.19 -0.48
N ALA A 240 -6.62 -19.80 0.17
CA ALA A 240 -7.03 -20.39 1.43
C ALA A 240 -7.31 -21.90 1.31
N GLU A 241 -8.03 -22.32 0.27
CA GLU A 241 -8.30 -23.73 -0.02
C GLU A 241 -7.00 -24.53 -0.26
N ARG A 242 -6.05 -23.96 -1.00
CA ARG A 242 -4.81 -24.63 -1.37
C ARG A 242 -3.78 -24.69 -0.23
N LEU A 243 -3.69 -23.64 0.58
CA LEU A 243 -2.61 -23.46 1.55
C LEU A 243 -3.02 -23.84 2.99
N THR A 244 -4.32 -23.89 3.30
CA THR A 244 -4.78 -24.22 4.66
C THR A 244 -4.80 -25.72 4.91
N GLN A 245 -4.09 -26.17 5.94
CA GLN A 245 -4.22 -27.52 6.47
C GLN A 245 -5.10 -27.53 7.71
N ARG A 246 -6.19 -28.31 7.70
CA ARG A 246 -7.06 -28.48 8.87
C ARG A 246 -6.55 -29.61 9.75
N LEU A 247 -6.10 -29.27 10.96
CA LEU A 247 -5.77 -30.25 11.98
C LEU A 247 -7.06 -30.83 12.61
N PRO A 248 -7.05 -32.10 13.04
CA PRO A 248 -8.19 -32.68 13.76
C PRO A 248 -8.46 -31.95 15.08
N ALA A 249 -9.62 -32.20 15.68
CA ALA A 249 -10.00 -31.61 16.97
C ALA A 249 -8.97 -31.88 18.07
N HIS A 250 -8.29 -33.02 18.03
CA HIS A 250 -7.27 -33.44 18.99
C HIS A 250 -5.97 -33.74 18.27
N TRP A 251 -4.90 -33.05 18.65
CA TRP A 251 -3.56 -33.31 18.14
C TRP A 251 -2.50 -32.99 19.20
N ILE A 252 -1.32 -33.56 19.00
CA ILE A 252 -0.17 -33.44 19.91
C ILE A 252 1.03 -32.96 19.09
N LEU A 253 1.70 -31.92 19.57
CA LEU A 253 3.06 -31.57 19.12
C LEU A 253 4.04 -32.04 20.18
N ARG A 254 4.99 -32.88 19.81
CA ARG A 254 5.97 -33.48 20.73
C ARG A 254 7.39 -33.08 20.39
N ASN A 255 8.33 -33.38 21.29
CA ASN A 255 9.76 -33.20 21.05
C ASN A 255 10.12 -31.78 20.57
N VAL A 256 9.51 -30.77 21.20
CA VAL A 256 9.71 -29.36 20.84
C VAL A 256 10.21 -28.56 22.02
N ASP A 257 11.09 -27.60 21.77
CA ASP A 257 11.49 -26.63 22.79
C ASP A 257 10.46 -25.50 22.85
N VAL A 258 10.00 -25.09 24.04
CA VAL A 258 8.97 -24.06 24.19
C VAL A 258 9.56 -22.79 24.78
N ILE A 259 9.36 -21.65 24.12
CA ILE A 259 9.71 -20.34 24.66
C ILE A 259 8.68 -19.92 25.71
N ASP A 260 9.13 -19.82 26.96
CA ASP A 260 8.40 -19.18 28.05
C ASP A 260 8.73 -17.68 28.04
N VAL A 261 7.91 -16.91 27.34
CA VAL A 261 8.08 -15.45 27.18
C VAL A 261 7.94 -14.70 28.51
N THR A 262 7.21 -15.24 29.48
CA THR A 262 7.03 -14.60 30.80
C THR A 262 8.26 -14.78 31.67
N ALA A 263 8.88 -15.96 31.67
CA ALA A 263 10.10 -16.23 32.42
C ALA A 263 11.39 -15.93 31.62
N GLY A 264 11.30 -15.63 30.33
CA GLY A 264 12.44 -15.33 29.46
C GLY A 264 13.38 -16.52 29.28
N ARG A 265 12.85 -17.75 29.20
CA ARG A 265 13.65 -18.98 29.10
C ARG A 265 13.07 -19.98 28.10
N LEU A 266 13.93 -20.89 27.65
CA LEU A 266 13.55 -22.03 26.83
C LEU A 266 13.26 -23.26 27.71
N LEU A 267 12.16 -23.95 27.46
CA LEU A 267 11.77 -25.19 28.11
C LEU A 267 11.98 -26.34 27.14
N PRO A 268 13.03 -27.16 27.31
CA PRO A 268 13.36 -28.20 26.33
C PRO A 268 12.43 -29.40 26.41
N ASP A 269 12.36 -30.21 25.34
CA ASP A 269 11.71 -31.53 25.34
C ASP A 269 10.28 -31.49 25.90
N ARG A 270 9.41 -30.70 25.26
CA ARG A 270 8.01 -30.54 25.66
C ARG A 270 7.06 -31.24 24.70
N MET A 271 5.91 -31.59 25.25
CA MET A 271 4.71 -31.98 24.52
C MET A 271 3.59 -30.97 24.76
N LEU A 272 2.92 -30.57 23.69
CA LEU A 272 1.70 -29.79 23.71
C LEU A 272 0.51 -30.64 23.31
N PHE A 273 -0.52 -30.62 24.13
CA PHE A 273 -1.81 -31.25 23.86
C PHE A 273 -2.79 -30.14 23.44
N VAL A 274 -3.36 -30.28 22.24
CA VAL A 274 -4.31 -29.31 21.71
C VAL A 274 -5.66 -29.96 21.52
N ARG A 275 -6.70 -29.30 22.05
CA ARG A 275 -8.10 -29.70 21.93
C ARG A 275 -8.92 -28.53 21.40
N ASN A 276 -9.60 -28.73 20.27
CA ASN A 276 -10.44 -27.75 19.60
C ASN A 276 -9.74 -26.39 19.42
N GLY A 277 -8.48 -26.43 18.94
CA GLY A 277 -7.68 -25.22 18.71
C GLY A 277 -7.19 -24.50 19.98
N ARG A 278 -7.35 -25.10 21.16
CA ARG A 278 -6.84 -24.56 22.44
C ARG A 278 -5.79 -25.50 23.03
N ILE A 279 -4.72 -24.92 23.55
CA ILE A 279 -3.72 -25.65 24.31
C ILE A 279 -4.38 -26.11 25.62
N GLU A 280 -4.47 -27.43 25.80
CA GLU A 280 -5.02 -28.06 26.99
C GLU A 280 -3.95 -28.27 28.05
N LYS A 281 -2.74 -28.67 27.62
CA LYS A 281 -1.63 -28.98 28.52
C LYS A 281 -0.29 -28.83 27.80
N ILE A 282 0.71 -28.36 28.54
CA ILE A 282 2.12 -28.48 28.18
C ILE A 282 2.79 -29.38 29.22
N ALA A 283 3.51 -30.41 28.79
CA ALA A 283 4.16 -31.38 29.66
C ALA A 283 5.59 -31.65 29.20
N GLU A 284 6.41 -32.24 30.07
CA GLU A 284 7.70 -32.80 29.67
C GLU A 284 7.46 -34.02 28.75
N ASP A 285 8.26 -34.17 27.70
CA ASP A 285 8.25 -35.34 26.81
C ASP A 285 9.00 -36.51 27.46
N ARG A 286 8.51 -36.93 28.64
CA ARG A 286 9.05 -38.05 29.42
C ARG A 286 7.93 -39.06 29.59
N GLU A 287 7.86 -40.01 28.66
CA GLU A 287 7.03 -41.22 28.71
C GLU A 287 5.68 -41.02 29.44
N LEU A 288 4.80 -40.19 28.87
CA LEU A 288 3.41 -40.18 29.27
C LEU A 288 2.65 -41.19 28.40
N ASP A 289 1.79 -42.00 29.02
CA ASP A 289 0.71 -42.67 28.29
C ASP A 289 -0.04 -41.59 27.49
N LEU A 290 0.07 -41.64 26.16
CA LEU A 290 -0.59 -40.66 25.32
C LEU A 290 -2.10 -40.75 25.57
N PRO A 291 -2.79 -39.62 25.79
CA PRO A 291 -4.22 -39.63 25.99
C PRO A 291 -4.91 -40.25 24.77
N VAL A 292 -5.62 -41.35 25.02
CA VAL A 292 -6.47 -42.01 24.03
C VAL A 292 -7.78 -41.23 23.97
N TYR A 293 -8.00 -40.47 22.90
CA TYR A 293 -9.25 -39.73 22.68
C TYR A 293 -10.30 -40.64 22.01
N GLY A 294 -10.71 -41.70 22.71
CA GLY A 294 -11.62 -42.71 22.17
C GLY A 294 -10.96 -43.59 21.09
N ASP A 295 -11.69 -43.93 20.02
CA ASP A 295 -11.20 -44.84 18.95
C ASP A 295 -10.24 -44.17 17.94
N LEU A 296 -9.86 -42.91 18.16
CA LEU A 296 -9.03 -42.12 17.25
C LEU A 296 -7.67 -41.85 17.88
N GLU A 297 -6.60 -42.35 17.26
CA GLU A 297 -5.24 -41.92 17.61
C GLU A 297 -5.12 -40.40 17.35
N PRO A 298 -4.66 -39.60 18.32
CA PRO A 298 -4.43 -38.18 18.08
C PRO A 298 -3.39 -38.00 16.98
N ARG A 299 -3.57 -37.00 16.11
CA ARG A 299 -2.52 -36.63 15.15
C ARG A 299 -1.29 -36.16 15.92
N ILE A 300 -0.18 -36.88 15.79
CA ILE A 300 1.11 -36.49 16.37
C ILE A 300 1.93 -35.74 15.33
N ILE A 301 2.47 -34.59 15.74
CA ILE A 301 3.43 -33.79 14.99
C ILE A 301 4.74 -33.85 15.77
N ASP A 302 5.83 -34.24 15.12
CA ASP A 302 7.16 -34.24 15.71
C ASP A 302 7.81 -32.87 15.49
N GLY A 303 8.19 -32.20 16.57
CA GLY A 303 8.81 -30.88 16.58
C GLY A 303 10.33 -30.93 16.72
N GLN A 304 10.96 -32.09 16.52
CA GLN A 304 12.41 -32.25 16.74
C GLN A 304 13.23 -31.15 16.08
N GLY A 305 14.09 -30.49 16.87
CA GLY A 305 14.96 -29.43 16.39
C GLY A 305 14.25 -28.10 16.08
N LEU A 306 12.96 -28.00 16.37
CA LEU A 306 12.19 -26.77 16.27
C LEU A 306 11.97 -26.14 17.65
N THR A 307 11.67 -24.85 17.63
CA THR A 307 11.26 -24.08 18.81
C THR A 307 9.84 -23.57 18.61
N LEU A 308 8.98 -23.82 19.59
CA LEU A 308 7.64 -23.28 19.66
C LEU A 308 7.65 -21.94 20.40
N MET A 309 7.03 -20.94 19.79
CA MET A 309 6.74 -19.65 20.41
C MET A 309 5.24 -19.33 20.32
N PRO A 310 4.72 -18.45 21.20
CA PRO A 310 3.41 -17.85 20.98
C PRO A 310 3.36 -17.16 19.61
N GLY A 311 2.22 -17.25 18.92
CA GLY A 311 2.02 -16.50 17.68
C GLY A 311 2.16 -15.00 17.93
N LEU A 312 2.78 -14.29 16.99
CA LEU A 312 3.05 -12.86 17.12
C LEU A 312 1.75 -12.05 17.08
N TRP A 313 1.79 -10.89 17.74
CA TRP A 313 0.72 -9.91 17.74
C TRP A 313 1.24 -8.62 17.12
N ASP A 314 0.63 -8.18 16.03
CA ASP A 314 0.85 -6.83 15.51
C ASP A 314 -0.17 -5.87 16.13
N MET A 315 0.32 -4.90 16.89
CA MET A 315 -0.52 -4.02 17.71
C MET A 315 -1.01 -2.78 16.95
N HIS A 316 -0.58 -2.57 15.70
CA HIS A 316 -0.96 -1.41 14.89
C HIS A 316 -1.10 -1.74 13.40
N THR A 317 -2.28 -2.19 13.00
CA THR A 317 -2.56 -2.55 11.61
C THR A 317 -3.72 -1.75 11.02
N HIS A 318 -3.80 -1.76 9.70
CA HIS A 318 -4.96 -1.35 8.91
C HIS A 318 -5.29 -2.49 7.96
N LEU A 319 -6.26 -3.32 8.34
CA LEU A 319 -6.50 -4.59 7.68
C LEU A 319 -7.16 -4.45 6.30
N SER A 320 -6.73 -5.32 5.39
CA SER A 320 -7.35 -5.64 4.11
C SER A 320 -7.38 -7.17 3.96
N LEU A 321 -8.07 -7.68 2.93
CA LEU A 321 -8.00 -9.12 2.62
C LEU A 321 -6.57 -9.54 2.25
N GLU A 322 -5.86 -8.68 1.52
CA GLU A 322 -4.50 -8.88 1.04
C GLU A 322 -3.49 -9.05 2.18
N SER A 323 -3.57 -8.18 3.19
CA SER A 323 -2.60 -8.20 4.30
C SER A 323 -2.77 -9.44 5.18
N GLY A 324 -3.93 -10.10 5.18
CA GLY A 324 -4.20 -11.27 6.02
C GLY A 324 -3.21 -12.42 5.83
N LEU A 325 -2.97 -12.82 4.57
CA LEU A 325 -2.04 -13.89 4.25
C LEU A 325 -0.61 -13.54 4.66
N LEU A 326 -0.20 -12.30 4.43
CA LEU A 326 1.15 -11.81 4.71
C LEU A 326 1.44 -11.80 6.22
N HIS A 327 0.46 -11.41 7.05
CA HIS A 327 0.59 -11.52 8.51
C HIS A 327 0.84 -12.97 8.94
N ILE A 328 0.03 -13.91 8.44
CA ILE A 328 0.17 -15.33 8.80
C ILE A 328 1.53 -15.87 8.32
N ALA A 329 1.98 -15.51 7.12
CA ALA A 329 3.28 -15.89 6.59
C ALA A 329 4.44 -15.35 7.46
N ALA A 330 4.28 -14.18 8.06
CA ALA A 330 5.23 -13.58 9.01
C ALA A 330 5.09 -14.11 10.46
N GLY A 331 4.20 -15.08 10.72
CA GLY A 331 3.95 -15.61 12.07
C GLY A 331 3.06 -14.74 12.95
N VAL A 332 2.47 -13.68 12.41
CA VAL A 332 1.49 -12.81 13.08
C VAL A 332 0.12 -13.46 13.02
N THR A 333 -0.33 -13.96 14.16
CA THR A 333 -1.59 -14.71 14.28
C THR A 333 -2.74 -13.88 14.83
N THR A 334 -2.42 -12.74 15.43
CA THR A 334 -3.40 -11.78 15.95
C THR A 334 -2.94 -10.38 15.59
N VAL A 335 -3.88 -9.51 15.25
CA VAL A 335 -3.60 -8.10 15.00
C VAL A 335 -4.61 -7.23 15.74
N ARG A 336 -4.20 -5.99 16.00
CA ARG A 336 -5.11 -4.92 16.39
C ARG A 336 -5.24 -3.94 15.23
N ASP A 337 -6.46 -3.79 14.71
CA ASP A 337 -6.75 -2.78 13.68
C ASP A 337 -7.07 -1.46 14.39
N LEU A 338 -6.31 -0.40 14.09
CA LEU A 338 -6.34 0.85 14.84
C LEU A 338 -7.17 1.96 14.21
N GLY A 339 -7.76 1.73 13.05
CA GLY A 339 -8.52 2.79 12.38
C GLY A 339 -8.81 2.42 10.95
N ASN A 340 -9.99 1.85 10.75
CA ASN A 340 -10.47 1.40 9.46
C ASN A 340 -11.94 1.77 9.33
N ASP A 341 -12.46 1.68 8.12
CA ASP A 341 -13.90 1.81 7.91
C ASP A 341 -14.62 0.62 8.61
N PRO A 342 -15.61 0.86 9.49
CA PRO A 342 -16.23 -0.21 10.27
C PRO A 342 -16.90 -1.30 9.42
N ASP A 343 -17.48 -0.95 8.27
CA ASP A 343 -18.16 -1.91 7.39
C ASP A 343 -17.14 -2.74 6.62
N ARG A 344 -16.11 -2.10 6.05
CA ARG A 344 -14.98 -2.81 5.43
C ARG A 344 -14.30 -3.74 6.42
N LEU A 345 -14.02 -3.29 7.64
CA LEU A 345 -13.36 -4.10 8.65
C LEU A 345 -14.22 -5.28 9.07
N ARG A 346 -15.55 -5.11 9.18
CA ARG A 346 -16.49 -6.19 9.45
C ARG A 346 -16.47 -7.25 8.35
N GLU A 347 -16.42 -6.83 7.08
CA GLU A 347 -16.31 -7.76 5.94
C GLU A 347 -15.01 -8.58 6.01
N VAL A 348 -13.87 -7.91 6.13
CA VAL A 348 -12.53 -8.54 6.17
C VAL A 348 -12.42 -9.51 7.35
N ARG A 349 -12.80 -9.08 8.55
CA ARG A 349 -12.77 -9.92 9.76
C ARG A 349 -13.69 -11.13 9.63
N GLY A 350 -14.89 -10.92 9.09
CA GLY A 350 -15.83 -12.00 8.84
C GLY A 350 -15.27 -13.06 7.89
N ALA A 351 -14.55 -12.65 6.84
CA ALA A 351 -13.91 -13.58 5.90
C ALA A 351 -12.80 -14.41 6.58
N PHE A 352 -12.00 -13.79 7.45
CA PHE A 352 -10.98 -14.49 8.24
C PHE A 352 -11.59 -15.45 9.27
N ASP A 353 -12.58 -14.99 10.05
CA ASP A 353 -13.21 -15.78 11.11
C ASP A 353 -13.96 -17.01 10.56
N ARG A 354 -14.51 -16.92 9.34
CA ARG A 354 -15.15 -18.05 8.65
C ARG A 354 -14.16 -18.96 7.93
N GLY A 355 -12.89 -18.58 7.85
CA GLY A 355 -11.85 -19.31 7.12
C GLY A 355 -12.06 -19.32 5.60
N GLU A 356 -12.78 -18.32 5.06
CA GLU A 356 -12.91 -18.13 3.61
C GLU A 356 -11.59 -17.63 3.00
N VAL A 357 -10.87 -16.79 3.74
CA VAL A 357 -9.56 -16.26 3.36
C VAL A 357 -8.60 -16.45 4.53
N ILE A 358 -7.31 -16.68 4.26
CA ILE A 358 -6.28 -16.76 5.29
C ILE A 358 -6.05 -15.36 5.87
N GLY A 359 -6.17 -15.25 7.20
CA GLY A 359 -5.85 -14.03 7.91
C GLY A 359 -5.73 -14.23 9.42
N PRO A 360 -5.17 -13.25 10.13
CA PRO A 360 -5.04 -13.28 11.58
C PRO A 360 -6.37 -13.06 12.27
N ARG A 361 -6.44 -13.41 13.55
CA ARG A 361 -7.49 -12.90 14.43
C ARG A 361 -7.36 -11.38 14.53
N SER A 362 -8.47 -10.66 14.45
CA SER A 362 -8.46 -9.20 14.55
C SER A 362 -9.22 -8.71 15.78
N VAL A 363 -8.56 -7.84 16.55
CA VAL A 363 -9.16 -6.99 17.56
C VAL A 363 -9.31 -5.59 16.96
N ALA A 364 -10.54 -5.09 16.85
CA ALA A 364 -10.79 -3.80 16.23
C ALA A 364 -10.82 -2.68 17.26
N ALA A 365 -10.12 -1.57 17.02
CA ALA A 365 -10.35 -0.32 17.72
C ALA A 365 -11.32 0.56 16.93
N GLY A 366 -12.17 1.29 17.64
CA GLY A 366 -12.99 2.34 17.04
C GLY A 366 -12.10 3.50 16.64
N PHE A 367 -12.56 4.33 15.72
CA PHE A 367 -11.83 5.51 15.25
C PHE A 367 -12.73 6.73 15.31
N ILE A 368 -12.23 7.81 15.90
CA ILE A 368 -12.90 9.11 15.93
C ILE A 368 -11.90 10.20 15.58
N ASP A 369 -12.23 10.94 14.53
CA ASP A 369 -11.62 12.23 14.21
C ASP A 369 -12.71 13.28 14.00
N ARG A 370 -12.34 14.55 14.19
CA ARG A 370 -13.24 15.66 13.89
C ARG A 370 -13.14 16.04 12.42
N LYS A 371 -14.27 16.28 11.77
CA LYS A 371 -14.35 16.80 10.40
C LYS A 371 -13.59 18.13 10.29
N SER A 372 -12.56 18.14 9.46
CA SER A 372 -11.73 19.33 9.19
C SER A 372 -10.98 19.16 7.85
N PRO A 373 -10.38 20.23 7.30
CA PRO A 373 -9.51 20.10 6.12
C PRO A 373 -8.31 19.16 6.28
N TYR A 374 -7.96 18.80 7.53
CA TYR A 374 -6.85 17.91 7.87
C TYR A 374 -7.30 16.57 8.44
N SER A 375 -8.61 16.31 8.44
CA SER A 375 -9.17 15.09 9.01
C SER A 375 -8.74 13.83 8.25
N ALA A 376 -8.71 12.71 8.95
CA ALA A 376 -8.32 11.44 8.35
C ALA A 376 -9.25 11.09 7.17
N PRO A 377 -8.72 10.55 6.05
CA PRO A 377 -9.51 10.18 4.89
C PRO A 377 -10.17 8.80 5.07
N THR A 378 -10.63 8.46 6.28
CA THR A 378 -11.19 7.13 6.59
C THR A 378 -12.30 7.21 7.62
N GLY A 379 -13.32 6.38 7.43
CA GLY A 379 -14.45 6.24 8.33
C GLY A 379 -15.34 7.47 8.46
N ARG A 380 -16.22 7.44 9.47
CA ARG A 380 -17.14 8.52 9.83
C ARG A 380 -16.40 9.60 10.63
N LEU A 381 -16.61 10.87 10.28
CA LEU A 381 -16.03 12.03 10.98
C LEU A 381 -17.07 12.71 11.86
N ALA A 382 -16.68 13.12 13.07
CA ALA A 382 -17.54 13.85 13.98
C ALA A 382 -17.61 15.35 13.62
N GLU A 383 -18.82 15.92 13.55
CA GLU A 383 -19.01 17.36 13.30
C GLU A 383 -19.07 18.17 14.60
N SER A 384 -19.45 17.52 15.72
CA SER A 384 -19.54 18.09 17.06
C SER A 384 -19.09 17.09 18.14
N LEU A 385 -18.95 17.57 19.39
CA LEU A 385 -18.67 16.70 20.53
C LEU A 385 -19.82 15.70 20.77
N ASP A 386 -21.07 16.13 20.60
CA ASP A 386 -22.24 15.25 20.75
C ASP A 386 -22.23 14.13 19.70
N ASP A 387 -21.84 14.43 18.46
CA ASP A 387 -21.65 13.40 17.42
C ASP A 387 -20.55 12.41 17.80
N ALA A 388 -19.42 12.92 18.33
CA ALA A 388 -18.33 12.06 18.77
C ALA A 388 -18.73 11.17 19.95
N LEU A 389 -19.53 11.67 20.91
CA LEU A 389 -20.08 10.89 22.00
C LEU A 389 -21.09 9.83 21.51
N ALA A 390 -21.90 10.16 20.49
CA ALA A 390 -22.77 9.18 19.85
C ALA A 390 -21.95 8.05 19.17
N MET A 391 -20.84 8.38 18.51
CA MET A 391 -19.92 7.37 17.96
C MET A 391 -19.31 6.47 19.03
N VAL A 392 -19.00 6.99 20.23
CA VAL A 392 -18.55 6.15 21.37
C VAL A 392 -19.62 5.11 21.72
N ALA A 393 -20.89 5.51 21.78
CA ALA A 393 -21.99 4.58 22.06
C ALA A 393 -22.13 3.52 20.94
N ASP A 394 -22.00 3.90 19.68
CA ASP A 394 -22.04 2.99 18.53
C ASP A 394 -20.94 1.91 18.63
N TYR A 395 -19.70 2.30 18.94
CA TYR A 395 -18.58 1.37 19.11
C TYR A 395 -18.75 0.47 20.36
N ALA A 396 -19.26 1.01 21.46
CA ALA A 396 -19.56 0.24 22.66
C ALA A 396 -20.62 -0.84 22.38
N GLN A 397 -21.69 -0.48 21.66
CA GLN A 397 -22.74 -1.42 21.25
C GLN A 397 -22.19 -2.50 20.31
N ALA A 398 -21.23 -2.15 19.45
CA ALA A 398 -20.56 -3.08 18.55
C ALA A 398 -19.47 -3.93 19.25
N GLY A 399 -19.23 -3.73 20.56
CA GLY A 399 -18.32 -4.55 21.37
C GLY A 399 -16.84 -4.27 21.15
N TYR A 400 -16.49 -3.07 20.69
CA TYR A 400 -15.10 -2.67 20.55
C TYR A 400 -14.46 -2.50 21.95
N PRO A 401 -13.20 -2.92 22.17
CA PRO A 401 -12.52 -2.75 23.45
C PRO A 401 -11.77 -1.42 23.60
N GLN A 402 -11.61 -0.66 22.51
CA GLN A 402 -10.76 0.53 22.45
C GLN A 402 -11.28 1.50 21.39
N ILE A 403 -11.04 2.80 21.59
CA ILE A 403 -11.23 3.84 20.58
C ILE A 403 -9.92 4.63 20.40
N LYS A 404 -9.53 4.85 19.15
CA LYS A 404 -8.44 5.72 18.69
C LYS A 404 -9.01 7.12 18.42
N LEU A 405 -8.47 8.12 19.10
CA LEU A 405 -8.66 9.54 18.79
C LEU A 405 -7.56 10.02 17.85
N TYR A 406 -7.90 10.96 16.96
CA TYR A 406 -6.98 11.44 15.92
C TYR A 406 -6.69 12.95 16.00
N SER A 407 -5.78 13.40 15.13
CA SER A 407 -5.13 14.71 15.26
C SER A 407 -6.05 15.93 15.10
N SER A 408 -7.26 15.80 14.53
CA SER A 408 -8.17 16.94 14.35
C SER A 408 -9.13 17.16 15.52
N ILE A 409 -9.18 16.23 16.48
CA ILE A 409 -9.96 16.37 17.70
C ILE A 409 -9.59 17.69 18.40
N GLU A 410 -10.57 18.41 18.93
CA GLU A 410 -10.26 19.61 19.72
C GLU A 410 -9.71 19.19 21.10
N PRO A 411 -8.68 19.87 21.64
CA PRO A 411 -8.15 19.53 22.96
C PRO A 411 -9.23 19.46 24.06
N GLY A 412 -10.23 20.34 23.99
CA GLY A 412 -11.37 20.37 24.92
C GLY A 412 -12.30 19.16 24.84
N TRP A 413 -12.27 18.37 23.77
CA TRP A 413 -13.09 17.16 23.60
C TRP A 413 -12.45 15.93 24.25
N VAL A 414 -11.13 15.94 24.47
CA VAL A 414 -10.40 14.74 24.88
C VAL A 414 -10.87 14.19 26.21
N ARG A 415 -10.97 15.04 27.25
CA ARG A 415 -11.40 14.60 28.58
C ARG A 415 -12.86 14.09 28.58
N PRO A 416 -13.86 14.82 28.05
CA PRO A 416 -15.23 14.30 27.95
C PRO A 416 -15.34 13.00 27.17
N LEU A 417 -14.59 12.86 26.06
CA LEU A 417 -14.56 11.61 25.29
C LEU A 417 -13.94 10.47 26.11
N ALA A 418 -12.81 10.72 26.76
CA ALA A 418 -12.14 9.70 27.58
C ALA A 418 -13.05 9.20 28.70
N GLU A 419 -13.73 10.11 29.41
CA GLU A 419 -14.70 9.77 30.44
C GLU A 419 -15.85 8.90 29.90
N ALA A 420 -16.41 9.23 28.73
CA ALA A 420 -17.46 8.44 28.09
C ALA A 420 -16.98 7.06 27.61
N ILE A 421 -15.76 6.99 27.06
CA ILE A 421 -15.13 5.75 26.57
C ILE A 421 -14.87 4.80 27.75
N HIS A 422 -14.26 5.30 28.82
CA HIS A 422 -14.04 4.53 30.05
C HIS A 422 -15.35 4.13 30.72
N GLY A 423 -16.35 5.01 30.75
CA GLY A 423 -17.69 4.71 31.26
C GLY A 423 -18.40 3.57 30.51
N SER A 424 -17.98 3.32 29.27
CA SER A 424 -18.46 2.20 28.43
C SER A 424 -17.57 0.95 28.54
N GLY A 425 -16.55 0.96 29.41
CA GLY A 425 -15.62 -0.16 29.60
C GLY A 425 -14.54 -0.29 28.52
N MET A 426 -14.39 0.70 27.64
CA MET A 426 -13.39 0.72 26.57
C MET A 426 -12.14 1.51 26.99
N ARG A 427 -11.04 1.34 26.26
CA ARG A 427 -9.79 2.10 26.42
C ARG A 427 -9.68 3.24 25.41
N VAL A 428 -8.96 4.30 25.75
CA VAL A 428 -8.65 5.43 24.87
C VAL A 428 -7.21 5.34 24.40
N SER A 429 -7.01 5.44 23.09
CA SER A 429 -5.69 5.56 22.48
C SER A 429 -5.67 6.64 21.44
N GLY A 430 -4.51 6.98 20.89
CA GLY A 430 -4.52 7.89 19.76
C GLY A 430 -3.21 8.48 19.34
N HIS A 431 -3.35 9.27 18.28
CA HIS A 431 -2.49 10.41 18.05
C HIS A 431 -2.73 11.44 19.15
N ILE A 432 -1.77 12.34 19.34
CA ILE A 432 -2.02 13.53 20.16
C ILE A 432 -2.73 14.57 19.28
N PRO A 433 -3.87 15.12 19.71
CA PRO A 433 -4.53 16.21 19.00
C PRO A 433 -3.62 17.41 18.80
N SER A 434 -3.80 18.14 17.71
CA SER A 434 -3.03 19.38 17.50
C SER A 434 -3.29 20.39 18.61
N PHE A 435 -2.29 21.21 18.92
CA PHE A 435 -2.33 22.20 20.01
C PHE A 435 -2.48 21.59 21.41
N MET A 436 -2.20 20.29 21.56
CA MET A 436 -2.17 19.55 22.81
C MET A 436 -0.82 18.85 22.97
N THR A 437 -0.34 18.73 24.22
CA THR A 437 0.86 17.92 24.52
C THR A 437 0.47 16.48 24.87
N ALA A 438 1.38 15.54 24.65
CA ALA A 438 1.15 14.15 25.07
C ALA A 438 0.93 14.04 26.59
N ARG A 439 1.63 14.86 27.38
CA ARG A 439 1.39 15.00 28.82
C ARG A 439 -0.06 15.37 29.14
N GLN A 440 -0.63 16.33 28.41
CA GLN A 440 -2.01 16.76 28.62
C GLN A 440 -2.98 15.62 28.27
N ALA A 441 -2.76 14.92 27.16
CA ALA A 441 -3.62 13.80 26.74
C ALA A 441 -3.65 12.67 27.79
N VAL A 442 -2.50 12.35 28.39
CA VAL A 442 -2.39 11.38 29.48
C VAL A 442 -3.15 11.83 30.73
N LEU A 443 -3.03 13.11 31.10
CA LEU A 443 -3.78 13.68 32.23
C LEU A 443 -5.29 13.78 31.98
N ASP A 444 -5.69 13.81 30.71
CA ASP A 444 -7.08 13.84 30.26
C ASP A 444 -7.66 12.44 29.97
N GLY A 445 -6.88 11.37 30.15
CA GLY A 445 -7.40 10.00 30.20
C GLY A 445 -6.89 9.03 29.14
N TYR A 446 -5.83 9.35 28.39
CA TYR A 446 -5.24 8.38 27.45
C TYR A 446 -4.67 7.15 28.16
N ASP A 447 -5.09 5.97 27.71
CA ASP A 447 -4.52 4.67 28.11
C ASP A 447 -3.30 4.27 27.27
N GLU A 448 -3.20 4.80 26.04
CA GLU A 448 -2.13 4.48 25.10
C GLU A 448 -1.81 5.64 24.16
N ILE A 449 -0.54 5.85 23.88
CA ILE A 449 -0.08 6.80 22.84
C ILE A 449 0.48 6.01 21.66
N GLN A 450 0.09 6.41 20.45
CA GLN A 450 0.59 5.83 19.21
C GLN A 450 1.62 6.72 18.55
N HIS A 451 2.59 6.07 17.92
CA HIS A 451 3.67 6.64 17.12
C HIS A 451 4.72 7.39 17.94
N ILE A 452 5.98 7.03 17.74
CA ILE A 452 7.10 7.60 18.51
C ILE A 452 7.21 9.12 18.32
N ASN A 453 6.91 9.65 17.12
CA ASN A 453 6.98 11.09 16.87
C ASN A 453 6.04 11.89 17.80
N MET A 454 4.89 11.35 18.18
CA MET A 454 3.95 11.99 19.09
C MET A 454 4.54 12.18 20.50
N LEU A 455 5.42 11.27 20.94
CA LEU A 455 6.15 11.42 22.20
C LEU A 455 7.20 12.53 22.12
N PHE A 456 7.90 12.66 20.99
CA PHE A 456 8.89 13.72 20.80
C PHE A 456 8.25 15.11 20.68
N LEU A 457 7.11 15.21 19.99
CA LEU A 457 6.36 16.46 19.85
C LEU A 457 5.90 17.04 21.19
N ASN A 458 5.74 16.22 22.24
CA ASN A 458 5.49 16.68 23.60
C ASN A 458 6.52 17.72 24.09
N PHE A 459 7.76 17.65 23.59
CA PHE A 459 8.86 18.53 23.97
C PHE A 459 9.24 19.52 22.88
N LEU A 460 8.97 19.17 21.61
CA LEU A 460 9.46 19.92 20.46
C LEU A 460 8.42 20.90 19.90
N ALA A 461 7.13 20.54 19.93
CA ALA A 461 6.07 21.38 19.40
C ALA A 461 5.67 22.46 20.42
N GLY A 462 5.56 23.70 19.95
CA GLY A 462 5.00 24.82 20.68
C GLY A 462 3.47 24.89 20.59
N PRO A 463 2.85 25.80 21.36
CA PRO A 463 1.38 25.95 21.40
C PRO A 463 0.77 26.44 20.07
N GLU A 464 1.57 27.07 19.20
CA GLU A 464 1.13 27.58 17.89
C GLU A 464 1.45 26.61 16.74
N ASP A 465 2.17 25.51 17.02
CA ASP A 465 2.57 24.54 16.00
C ASP A 465 1.39 23.62 15.64
N ASP A 466 0.95 23.69 14.38
CA ASP A 466 -0.10 22.81 13.87
C ASP A 466 0.49 21.45 13.45
N THR A 467 0.41 20.47 14.35
CA THR A 467 0.95 19.12 14.16
C THR A 467 0.09 18.23 13.26
N ARG A 468 -0.94 18.77 12.60
CA ARG A 468 -1.64 18.09 11.50
C ARG A 468 -0.90 18.23 10.17
N THR A 469 0.03 19.18 10.08
CA THR A 469 0.85 19.43 8.89
C THR A 469 2.12 18.56 8.87
N PRO A 470 2.90 18.53 7.76
CA PRO A 470 4.18 17.83 7.71
C PRO A 470 5.20 18.23 8.79
N LEU A 471 4.98 19.37 9.47
CA LEU A 471 5.77 19.82 10.61
C LEU A 471 5.96 18.74 11.67
N ARG A 472 4.95 17.88 11.90
CA ARG A 472 5.00 16.78 12.88
C ARG A 472 6.11 15.75 12.62
N PHE A 473 6.65 15.74 11.41
CA PHE A 473 7.76 14.88 11.01
C PHE A 473 9.06 15.69 10.92
N SER A 474 9.07 16.81 10.20
CA SER A 474 10.29 17.61 9.99
C SER A 474 10.85 18.15 11.31
N LEU A 475 10.00 18.61 12.23
CA LEU A 475 10.43 19.12 13.53
C LEU A 475 11.15 18.04 14.36
N VAL A 476 10.68 16.79 14.28
CA VAL A 476 11.29 15.65 14.97
C VAL A 476 12.60 15.29 14.28
N ALA A 477 12.61 15.15 12.95
CA ALA A 477 13.81 14.84 12.17
C ALA A 477 14.94 15.84 12.43
N GLU A 478 14.64 17.13 12.49
CA GLU A 478 15.63 18.20 12.66
C GLU A 478 16.16 18.32 14.09
N LYS A 479 15.30 18.10 15.11
CA LYS A 479 15.62 18.48 16.50
C LYS A 479 15.79 17.32 17.46
N ALA A 480 15.18 16.15 17.18
CA ALA A 480 15.16 15.04 18.13
C ALA A 480 16.57 14.51 18.46
N GLY A 481 17.47 14.48 17.47
CA GLY A 481 18.85 14.02 17.66
C GLY A 481 19.69 14.87 18.63
N GLY A 482 19.28 16.12 18.89
CA GLY A 482 19.94 17.02 19.84
C GLY A 482 19.33 17.02 21.25
N MET A 483 18.27 16.25 21.50
CA MET A 483 17.59 16.23 22.80
C MET A 483 18.37 15.44 23.85
N ASN A 484 18.41 15.98 25.08
CA ASN A 484 18.87 15.21 26.24
C ASN A 484 17.72 14.33 26.78
N LEU A 485 17.74 13.04 26.43
CA LEU A 485 16.73 12.07 26.88
C LEU A 485 16.79 11.76 28.38
N ASP A 486 17.90 12.08 29.06
CA ASP A 486 18.04 11.96 30.51
C ASP A 486 17.62 13.24 31.26
N SER A 487 17.08 14.23 30.55
CA SER A 487 16.66 15.48 31.19
C SER A 487 15.54 15.26 32.23
N PRO A 488 15.43 16.12 33.25
CA PRO A 488 14.34 16.06 34.23
C PRO A 488 12.94 16.09 33.59
N ALA A 489 12.78 16.80 32.47
CA ALA A 489 11.51 16.89 31.76
C ALA A 489 11.10 15.55 31.12
N VAL A 490 12.03 14.87 30.45
CA VAL A 490 11.77 13.55 29.87
C VAL A 490 11.52 12.52 30.97
N THR A 491 12.35 12.52 32.01
CA THR A 491 12.19 11.62 33.17
C THR A 491 10.82 11.81 33.83
N ALA A 492 10.36 13.06 34.01
CA ALA A 492 9.06 13.36 34.60
C ALA A 492 7.90 12.89 33.71
N PHE A 493 8.03 12.99 32.39
CA PHE A 493 7.02 12.48 31.46
C PHE A 493 6.95 10.96 31.47
N VAL A 494 8.09 10.26 31.44
CA VAL A 494 8.13 8.79 31.55
C VAL A 494 7.51 8.32 32.87
N ARG A 495 7.80 9.00 33.99
CA ARG A 495 7.16 8.70 35.28
C ARG A 495 5.65 8.90 35.23
N LEU A 496 5.16 9.96 34.58
CA LEU A 496 3.71 10.15 34.40
C LEU A 496 3.09 8.95 33.67
N LEU A 497 3.70 8.47 32.58
CA LEU A 497 3.19 7.31 31.85
C LEU A 497 3.11 6.08 32.76
N GLN A 498 4.14 5.83 33.57
CA GLN A 498 4.15 4.74 34.55
C GLN A 498 3.07 4.91 35.63
N GLU A 499 2.96 6.10 36.22
CA GLU A 499 1.97 6.40 37.27
C GLU A 499 0.53 6.25 36.78
N ARG A 500 0.27 6.54 35.50
CA ARG A 500 -1.04 6.42 34.87
C ARG A 500 -1.28 5.06 34.21
N GLY A 501 -0.26 4.20 34.12
CA GLY A 501 -0.34 2.94 33.37
C GLY A 501 -0.58 3.16 31.87
N THR A 502 -0.20 4.33 31.34
CA THR A 502 -0.32 4.63 29.91
C THR A 502 0.77 3.86 29.15
N VAL A 503 0.36 3.04 28.19
CA VAL A 503 1.27 2.27 27.34
C VAL A 503 1.65 3.06 26.09
N VAL A 504 2.72 2.66 25.42
CA VAL A 504 3.21 3.30 24.20
C VAL A 504 3.28 2.25 23.11
N ASP A 505 2.63 2.53 21.99
CA ASP A 505 2.78 1.81 20.73
C ASP A 505 3.60 2.69 19.78
N PRO A 506 4.94 2.52 19.76
CA PRO A 506 5.83 3.50 19.14
C PRO A 506 5.90 3.38 17.60
N THR A 507 5.44 2.26 17.03
CA THR A 507 5.55 1.95 15.59
C THR A 507 6.93 2.31 15.00
N VAL A 508 8.01 1.93 15.71
CA VAL A 508 9.38 2.45 15.46
C VAL A 508 9.83 2.22 14.02
N THR A 509 9.52 1.06 13.43
CA THR A 509 9.93 0.70 12.06
C THR A 509 9.55 1.77 11.01
N ILE A 510 8.34 2.33 11.09
CA ILE A 510 7.88 3.35 10.14
C ILE A 510 8.69 4.64 10.28
N PHE A 511 9.06 5.01 11.53
CA PHE A 511 9.82 6.23 11.80
C PHE A 511 11.33 6.06 11.64
N ASP A 512 11.85 4.86 11.85
CA ASP A 512 13.26 4.53 11.59
C ASP A 512 13.55 4.64 10.09
N SER A 513 12.69 4.04 9.27
CA SER A 513 12.66 4.23 7.81
C SER A 513 12.60 5.73 7.46
N MET A 514 11.57 6.43 7.94
CA MET A 514 11.36 7.86 7.63
C MET A 514 12.52 8.79 8.02
N PHE A 515 13.23 8.53 9.12
CA PHE A 515 14.25 9.46 9.62
C PHE A 515 15.69 9.06 9.28
N ARG A 516 15.94 7.81 8.89
CA ARG A 516 17.31 7.31 8.67
C ARG A 516 17.55 6.82 7.26
N HIS A 517 16.51 6.52 6.49
CA HIS A 517 16.67 6.08 5.11
C HIS A 517 17.26 7.20 4.25
N ARG A 518 18.20 6.84 3.37
CA ARG A 518 18.84 7.74 2.43
C ARG A 518 18.60 7.21 1.03
N SER A 519 18.22 8.09 0.11
CA SER A 519 18.01 7.72 -1.30
C SER A 519 19.26 7.05 -1.89
N GLY A 520 19.05 5.95 -2.59
CA GLY A 520 20.11 5.11 -3.17
C GLY A 520 20.71 4.09 -2.19
N GLU A 521 20.33 4.13 -0.92
CA GLU A 521 20.67 3.11 0.07
C GLU A 521 19.43 2.25 0.36
N THR A 522 19.61 0.97 0.67
CA THR A 522 18.50 0.13 1.13
C THR A 522 18.02 0.62 2.49
N ASP A 523 16.71 0.75 2.65
CA ASP A 523 16.09 1.11 3.93
C ASP A 523 16.62 0.21 5.07
N PRO A 524 17.25 0.80 6.12
CA PRO A 524 17.84 0.03 7.20
C PRO A 524 16.82 -0.81 7.98
N SER A 525 15.54 -0.40 8.01
CA SER A 525 14.47 -1.16 8.66
C SER A 525 14.14 -2.47 7.94
N TYR A 526 14.42 -2.55 6.63
CA TYR A 526 14.09 -3.70 5.81
C TYR A 526 15.31 -4.40 5.21
N ALA A 527 16.52 -3.88 5.44
CA ALA A 527 17.76 -4.42 4.88
C ALA A 527 17.94 -5.93 5.12
N MET A 528 17.52 -6.43 6.29
CA MET A 528 17.63 -7.86 6.63
C MET A 528 16.73 -8.79 5.81
N VAL A 529 15.69 -8.26 5.17
CA VAL A 529 14.75 -9.03 4.34
C VAL A 529 14.75 -8.59 2.87
N ALA A 530 15.45 -7.52 2.52
CA ALA A 530 15.41 -6.91 1.19
C ALA A 530 15.72 -7.90 0.05
N ASP A 531 16.70 -8.78 0.23
CA ASP A 531 17.08 -9.78 -0.77
C ASP A 531 16.08 -10.96 -0.88
N HIS A 532 15.10 -11.04 0.03
CA HIS A 532 14.00 -12.00 -0.03
C HIS A 532 12.71 -11.40 -0.59
N MET A 533 12.70 -10.11 -0.91
CA MET A 533 11.54 -9.43 -1.47
C MET A 533 11.50 -9.54 -2.99
N PRO A 534 10.30 -9.47 -3.60
CA PRO A 534 10.15 -9.18 -5.01
C PRO A 534 11.06 -8.01 -5.45
N PRO A 535 11.71 -8.11 -6.62
CA PRO A 535 12.69 -7.14 -7.08
C PRO A 535 12.18 -5.70 -7.11
N SER A 536 10.96 -5.48 -7.57
CA SER A 536 10.25 -4.19 -7.54
C SER A 536 10.16 -3.60 -6.13
N ILE A 537 9.81 -4.40 -5.13
CA ILE A 537 9.76 -3.99 -3.72
C ILE A 537 11.16 -3.71 -3.19
N ARG A 538 12.13 -4.57 -3.50
CA ARG A 538 13.53 -4.34 -3.12
C ARG A 538 14.06 -3.03 -3.70
N ARG A 539 13.72 -2.73 -4.96
CA ARG A 539 14.10 -1.49 -5.63
C ARG A 539 13.37 -0.29 -5.02
N SER A 540 12.09 -0.42 -4.65
CA SER A 540 11.37 0.66 -3.97
C SER A 540 11.98 1.00 -2.61
N MET A 541 12.62 0.04 -1.94
CA MET A 541 13.39 0.27 -0.70
C MET A 541 14.66 1.12 -0.90
N LEU A 542 15.03 1.49 -2.14
CA LEU A 542 16.11 2.45 -2.42
C LEU A 542 15.62 3.89 -2.44
N GLY A 543 14.32 4.12 -2.60
CA GLY A 543 13.73 5.45 -2.64
C GLY A 543 13.56 6.03 -1.22
N GLY A 544 14.40 7.01 -0.86
CA GLY A 544 14.30 7.69 0.44
C GLY A 544 12.96 8.40 0.63
N SER A 545 12.30 8.18 1.76
CA SER A 545 11.09 8.92 2.15
C SER A 545 11.43 10.12 3.04
N MET A 546 11.33 11.32 2.44
CA MET A 546 11.47 12.66 3.05
C MET A 546 12.87 13.20 3.34
#